data_AF-A0A0M0KI06-F1
#
_entry.id   AF-A0A0M0KI06-F1
#
_cell.length_a   1.000
_cell.length_b   1.000
_cell.length_c   1.000
_cell.angle_alpha   90.00
_cell.angle_beta   90.00
_cell.angle_gamma   90.00
#
_symmetry.space_group_name_H-M   'P 1'
#
loop_
_entity.id
_entity.type
_entity.pdbx_description
1 polymer ?
#
loop_
_entity_poly.entity_id
_entity_poly.type
_entity_poly.pdbx_seq_one_letter_code
_entity_poly.pdbx_strand_id
1 'polypeptide(L)' 'MKSEFIGYRAVTGGYIVTAVLTGQQRFILTEDFNAFFVSTGFVAPNALMGGVYVDLEILSEFDLTEEVAPCVAS' A
#
# COMPACT_ATOMS: atom_id res chain seq x y z
N MET A 1 10.85 13.54 11.04
CA MET A 1 10.18 12.31 10.56
C MET A 1 10.78 11.91 9.23
N LYS A 2 11.06 10.61 9.04
CA LYS A 2 11.47 10.06 7.74
C LYS A 2 10.25 9.36 7.15
N SER A 3 9.92 9.69 5.91
CA SER A 3 8.80 9.11 5.18
C SER A 3 9.27 8.60 3.82
N GLU A 4 8.64 7.53 3.32
CA GLU A 4 8.84 7.02 1.97
C GLU A 4 7.59 7.19 1.13
N PHE A 5 7.79 7.38 -0.18
CA PHE A 5 6.68 7.40 -1.13
C PHE A 5 6.32 5.97 -1.53
N ILE A 6 5.05 5.65 -1.37
CA ILE A 6 4.51 4.31 -1.57
C ILE A 6 3.37 4.42 -2.60
N GLY A 7 3.42 3.55 -3.60
CA GLY A 7 2.33 3.39 -4.56
C GLY A 7 1.30 2.39 -4.04
N TYR A 8 0.05 2.52 -4.46
CA TYR A 8 -0.95 1.49 -4.23
C TYR A 8 -1.85 1.29 -5.46
N ARG A 9 -2.37 0.08 -5.63
CA ARG A 9 -3.35 -0.29 -6.66
C ARG A 9 -4.47 -1.13 -6.05
N ALA A 10 -5.71 -0.77 -6.32
CA ALA A 10 -6.88 -1.55 -5.92
C ALA A 10 -6.95 -2.87 -6.70
N VAL A 11 -7.27 -3.94 -5.98
CA VAL A 11 -7.55 -5.28 -6.53
C VAL A 11 -8.78 -5.87 -5.80
N THR A 12 -9.28 -7.02 -6.26
CA THR A 12 -10.39 -7.69 -5.59
C THR A 12 -10.04 -8.00 -4.14
N GLY A 13 -10.80 -7.44 -3.19
CA GLY A 13 -10.63 -7.67 -1.75
C GLY A 13 -9.64 -6.73 -1.04
N GLY A 14 -8.91 -5.86 -1.75
CA GLY A 14 -7.93 -4.99 -1.10
C GLY A 14 -7.06 -4.18 -2.05
N TYR A 15 -5.83 -3.92 -1.62
CA TYR A 15 -4.86 -3.09 -2.34
C TYR A 15 -3.49 -3.75 -2.35
N ILE A 16 -2.80 -3.66 -3.47
CA ILE A 16 -1.36 -3.95 -3.55
C ILE A 16 -0.63 -2.64 -3.30
N VAL A 17 0.11 -2.58 -2.22
CA VAL A 17 0.98 -1.48 -1.82
C VAL A 17 2.40 -1.78 -2.29
N THR A 18 3.12 -0.78 -2.79
CA THR A 18 4.45 -0.93 -3.41
C THR A 18 5.41 0.14 -2.91
N ALA A 19 6.50 -0.26 -2.27
CA ALA A 19 7.62 0.63 -2.01
C ALA A 19 8.30 0.98 -3.34
N VAL A 20 8.26 2.25 -3.73
CA VAL A 20 8.70 2.68 -5.06
C VAL A 20 10.21 2.52 -5.25
N LEU A 21 10.99 2.63 -4.17
CA LEU A 21 12.45 2.54 -4.24
C LEU A 21 12.96 1.10 -4.31
N THR A 22 12.34 0.16 -3.60
CA THR A 22 12.78 -1.24 -3.54
C THR A 22 11.99 -2.15 -4.47
N GLY A 23 10.80 -1.71 -4.92
CA GLY A 23 9.87 -2.54 -5.67
C GLY A 23 9.16 -3.60 -4.82
N GLN A 24 9.40 -3.63 -3.50
CA GLN A 24 8.71 -4.55 -2.59
C GLN A 24 7.23 -4.23 -2.53
N GLN A 25 6.41 -5.27 -2.42
CA GLN A 25 4.97 -5.19 -2.49
C GLN A 25 4.30 -5.96 -1.36
N ARG A 26 3.09 -5.54 -1.02
CA ARG A 26 2.24 -6.26 -0.08
C ARG A 26 0.77 -6.08 -0.41
N PHE A 27 0.00 -7.13 -0.20
CA PHE A 27 -1.46 -7.04 -0.23
C PHE A 27 -2.00 -6.60 1.14
N ILE A 28 -2.88 -5.61 1.15
CA ILE A 28 -3.58 -5.09 2.33
C ILE A 28 -5.08 -5.18 2.06
N LEU A 29 -5.85 -5.73 3.01
CA LEU A 29 -7.32 -5.77 2.90
C LEU A 29 -7.91 -4.36 2.91
N THR A 30 -9.06 -4.17 2.26
CA THR A 30 -9.73 -2.86 2.18
C THR A 30 -10.00 -2.24 3.56
N GLU A 31 -10.32 -3.06 4.56
CA GLU A 31 -10.59 -2.62 5.93
C GLU A 31 -9.35 -2.10 6.65
N ASP A 32 -8.21 -2.77 6.46
CA ASP A 32 -6.92 -2.38 7.02
C ASP A 32 -6.29 -1.20 6.27
N PHE A 33 -6.62 -1.05 4.98
CA PHE A 33 -6.08 0.00 4.13
C PHE A 33 -6.47 1.39 4.64
N ASN A 34 -7.70 1.59 5.13
CA ASN A 34 -8.10 2.88 5.71
C ASN A 34 -7.30 3.22 6.98
N ALA A 35 -6.89 2.19 7.74
CA ALA A 35 -6.05 2.36 8.92
C ALA A 35 -4.55 2.56 8.57
N PHE A 36 -4.13 2.30 7.32
CA PHE A 36 -2.75 2.52 6.88
C PHE A 36 -2.47 3.99 6.50
N PHE A 37 -3.45 4.71 5.97
CA PHE A 37 -3.30 6.09 5.51
C PHE A 37 -3.65 7.10 6.62
N VAL A 38 -3.01 7.00 7.78
CA VAL A 38 -3.38 7.84 8.95
C VAL A 38 -2.85 9.28 8.85
N SER A 39 -1.97 9.62 7.90
CA SER A 39 -1.31 10.93 7.92
C SER A 39 -1.52 11.79 6.68
N THR A 40 -1.18 11.36 5.46
CA THR A 40 -1.01 12.32 4.35
C THR A 40 -1.12 11.71 2.94
N GLY A 41 -2.16 10.92 2.67
CA GLY A 41 -2.41 10.37 1.33
C GLY A 41 -3.58 11.04 0.62
N PHE A 42 -3.32 11.65 -0.54
CA PHE A 42 -4.37 12.01 -1.48
C PHE A 42 -4.93 10.73 -2.11
N VAL A 43 -5.98 10.17 -1.50
CA VAL A 43 -6.83 9.18 -2.18
C VAL A 43 -7.94 9.97 -2.87
N ALA A 44 -7.84 10.16 -4.19
CA ALA A 44 -8.99 10.64 -4.94
C ALA A 44 -10.10 9.57 -4.81
N PRO A 45 -11.36 9.95 -4.53
CA PRO A 45 -12.46 8.98 -4.43
C PRO A 45 -12.52 8.15 -5.72
N ASN A 46 -12.57 6.81 -5.61
CA ASN A 46 -12.56 5.86 -6.73
C ASN A 46 -11.24 5.75 -7.51
N ALA A 47 -10.12 6.27 -7.00
CA ALA A 47 -8.83 6.04 -7.63
C ALA A 47 -8.42 4.57 -7.51
N LEU A 48 -8.33 3.88 -8.65
CA LEU A 48 -7.84 2.49 -8.72
C LEU A 48 -6.33 2.39 -8.47
N MET A 49 -5.62 3.52 -8.48
CA MET A 49 -4.19 3.64 -8.25
C MET A 49 -3.88 4.98 -7.60
N GLY A 50 -2.87 5.04 -6.75
CA GLY A 50 -2.41 6.29 -6.17
C GLY A 50 -1.07 6.15 -5.47
N GLY A 51 -0.68 7.18 -4.73
CA GLY A 51 0.51 7.13 -3.90
C GLY A 51 0.47 8.13 -2.75
N VAL A 52 1.24 7.81 -1.71
CA VAL A 52 1.24 8.51 -0.43
C VAL A 52 2.65 8.52 0.17
N TYR A 53 2.96 9.57 0.93
CA TYR A 53 4.09 9.52 1.84
C TYR A 53 3.66 8.88 3.16
N VAL A 54 4.31 7.78 3.52
CA VAL A 54 4.06 7.04 4.76
C VAL A 54 5.31 7.12 5.64
N ASP A 55 5.12 7.34 6.94
CA ASP A 55 6.22 7.34 7.90
C ASP A 55 6.89 5.96 7.96
N LEU A 56 8.23 5.94 8.03
CA LEU A 56 9.00 4.69 8.05
C LEU A 56 8.67 3.79 9.25
N GLU A 57 8.26 4.36 10.38
CA GLU A 57 7.83 3.61 11.56
C GLU A 57 6.56 2.79 11.25
N ILE A 58 5.56 3.41 10.63
CA ILE A 58 4.34 2.73 10.18
C ILE A 58 4.69 1.69 9.10
N LEU A 59 5.57 2.03 8.15
CA LEU A 59 5.99 1.09 7.11
C LEU A 59 6.71 -0.14 7.67
N SER A 60 7.49 0.02 8.74
CA SER A 60 8.21 -1.08 9.37
C SER A 60 7.28 -2.12 10.01
N GLU A 61 6.06 -1.75 10.39
CA GLU A 61 5.04 -2.68 10.90
C GLU A 61 4.40 -3.51 9.79
N PHE A 62 4.53 -3.08 8.53
CA PHE A 62 3.85 -3.67 7.38
C PHE A 62 4.71 -4.65 6.58
N ASP A 63 5.93 -5.00 7.02
CA ASP A 63 6.83 -6.00 6.39
C ASP A 63 6.58 -6.16 4.88
N LEU A 64 6.96 -5.15 4.09
CA LEU A 64 6.83 -5.21 2.63
C LEU A 64 7.80 -6.30 2.13
N THR A 65 7.29 -7.30 1.43
CA THR A 65 8.08 -8.41 0.90
C THR A 65 8.21 -8.32 -0.62
N GLU A 66 9.02 -9.16 -1.26
CA GLU A 66 9.04 -9.25 -2.73
C GLU A 66 7.82 -10.01 -3.29
N GLU A 67 6.96 -10.55 -2.43
CA GLU A 67 5.95 -11.53 -2.82
C GLU A 67 4.55 -10.91 -2.79
N VAL A 68 4.07 -10.51 -3.97
CA VAL A 68 2.62 -10.48 -4.18
C VAL A 68 2.21 -11.89 -4.51
N ALA A 69 1.60 -12.58 -3.55
CA ALA A 69 0.92 -13.84 -3.84
C ALA A 69 0.02 -13.60 -5.07
N PRO A 70 0.19 -14.36 -6.16
CA PRO A 70 -0.54 -14.10 -7.39
C PRO A 70 -2.02 -14.24 -7.09
N CYS A 71 -2.80 -13.26 -7.55
CA CYS A 71 -4.25 -13.33 -7.56
C CYS A 71 -4.66 -14.69 -8.14
N VAL A 72 -5.28 -15.56 -7.33
CA VAL A 72 -5.90 -16.77 -7.84
C VAL A 72 -7.13 -16.30 -8.62
N ALA A 73 -6.98 -16.10 -9.93
CA ALA A 73 -8.11 -15.94 -10.82
C ALA A 73 -8.89 -17.26 -10.78
N SER A 74 -10.09 -17.23 -10.19
CA SER A 74 -11.09 -18.29 -10.34
C SER A 74 -11.69 -18.25 -11.74
#